data_AF-A0A3C0ND15-F1
#
_entry.id   AF-A0A3C0ND15-F1
#
_cell.length_a   1.000
_cell.length_b   1.000
_cell.length_c   1.000
_cell.angle_alpha   90.00
_cell.angle_beta   90.00
_cell.angle_gamma   90.00
#
_symmetry.space_group_name_H-M   'P 1'
#
loop_
_entity.id
_entity.type
_entity.pdbx_description
1 polymer ?
#
loop_
_entity_poly.entity_id
_entity_poly.type
_entity_poly.pdbx_seq_one_letter_code
_entity_poly.pdbx_strand_id
1 'polypeptide(L)'
;MNYESVNSICGIWGTLALGLFSVGPHVFPWSVKNLSPAKGLFLGGGLDQIIAQLMGIVSVGIFTIIFSLIAWFVIALTIDLRVSEEEEIEGLDLSEHGMSAYDITPEE
;
A
#
# COMPACT_ATOMS: atom_id res chain seq x y z
N MET A 1 11.65 -2.12 10.01
CA MET A 1 10.96 -2.83 8.89
C MET A 1 10.04 -1.81 8.25
N ASN A 2 10.25 -1.45 6.99
CA ASN A 2 9.54 -0.32 6.39
C ASN A 2 8.20 -0.82 5.82
N TYR A 3 7.08 -0.20 6.24
CA TYR A 3 5.71 -0.57 5.85
C TYR A 3 5.51 -0.66 4.33
N GLU A 4 6.25 0.15 3.57
CA GLU A 4 6.23 0.19 2.10
C GLU A 4 6.69 -1.12 1.46
N SER A 5 7.66 -1.79 2.06
CA SER A 5 8.21 -3.03 1.51
C SER A 5 7.21 -4.19 1.63
N VAL A 6 6.51 -4.28 2.77
CA VAL A 6 5.55 -5.38 3.01
C VAL A 6 4.25 -5.18 2.24
N ASN A 7 3.80 -3.94 2.06
CA ASN A 7 2.49 -3.69 1.43
C ASN A 7 2.65 -3.42 -0.07
N SER A 8 3.48 -2.46 -0.45
CA SER A 8 3.59 -2.04 -1.84
C SER A 8 4.33 -3.07 -2.68
N ILE A 9 5.50 -3.53 -2.24
CA ILE A 9 6.31 -4.48 -3.04
C ILE A 9 5.63 -5.86 -3.08
N CYS A 10 5.13 -6.37 -1.94
CA CYS A 10 4.40 -7.64 -1.96
C CYS A 10 3.07 -7.54 -2.73
N GLY A 11 2.38 -6.40 -2.69
CA GLY A 11 1.17 -6.16 -3.49
C GLY A 11 1.45 -6.17 -5.00
N ILE A 12 2.52 -5.49 -5.43
CA ILE A 12 2.99 -5.53 -6.83
C ILE A 12 3.35 -6.97 -7.22
N TRP A 13 4.08 -7.68 -6.37
CA TRP A 13 4.41 -9.08 -6.64
C TRP A 13 3.17 -9.96 -6.74
N GLY A 14 2.18 -9.79 -5.86
CA GLY A 14 0.94 -10.57 -5.88
C GLY A 14 0.14 -10.39 -7.17
N THR A 15 0.04 -9.15 -7.67
CA THR A 15 -0.63 -8.85 -8.95
C THR A 15 0.15 -9.41 -10.14
N LEU A 16 1.48 -9.29 -10.16
CA LEU A 16 2.32 -9.93 -11.18
C LEU A 16 2.19 -11.46 -11.16
N ALA A 17 2.15 -12.07 -9.98
CA ALA A 17 1.97 -13.51 -9.82
C ALA A 17 0.65 -13.99 -10.40
N LEU A 18 -0.44 -13.22 -10.28
CA LEU A 18 -1.70 -13.52 -10.98
C LEU A 18 -1.53 -13.47 -12.50
N GLY A 19 -0.77 -12.49 -13.00
CA GLY A 19 -0.42 -12.35 -14.42
C GLY A 19 0.33 -13.56 -14.99
N LEU A 20 1.20 -14.16 -14.18
CA LEU A 20 2.09 -15.24 -14.58
C LEU A 20 1.49 -16.64 -14.36
N PHE A 21 0.84 -16.84 -13.21
CA PHE A 21 0.50 -18.17 -12.69
C PHE A 21 -0.99 -18.44 -12.53
N SER A 22 -1.88 -17.56 -13.01
CA SER A 22 -3.33 -17.82 -12.96
C SER A 22 -3.69 -19.08 -13.74
N VAL A 23 -4.46 -19.97 -13.12
CA VAL A 23 -4.92 -21.24 -13.73
C VAL A 23 -6.07 -21.04 -14.73
N GLY A 24 -6.66 -19.84 -14.75
CA GLY A 24 -7.76 -19.46 -15.64
C GLY A 24 -9.15 -19.87 -15.12
N PRO A 25 -10.21 -19.50 -15.86
CA PRO A 25 -11.59 -19.81 -15.49
C PRO A 25 -11.87 -21.32 -15.52
N HIS A 26 -12.86 -21.78 -14.75
CA HIS A 26 -13.35 -23.16 -14.71
C HIS A 26 -12.42 -24.23 -14.11
N VAL A 27 -11.32 -23.84 -13.46
CA VAL A 27 -10.44 -24.79 -12.73
C VAL A 27 -11.01 -25.15 -11.36
N PHE A 28 -11.73 -24.21 -10.74
CA PHE A 28 -12.38 -24.42 -9.45
C PHE A 28 -13.89 -24.16 -9.55
N PRO A 29 -14.72 -24.75 -8.66
CA PRO A 29 -16.18 -24.56 -8.68
C PRO A 29 -16.63 -23.09 -8.57
N TRP A 30 -15.84 -22.25 -7.88
CA TRP A 30 -16.09 -20.81 -7.74
C TRP A 30 -15.56 -19.97 -8.91
N SER A 31 -14.88 -20.60 -9.88
CA SER A 31 -14.25 -19.91 -11.00
C SER A 31 -15.24 -19.70 -12.15
N VAL A 32 -15.87 -18.53 -12.17
CA VAL A 32 -16.89 -18.15 -13.14
C VAL A 32 -16.28 -17.56 -14.41
N LYS A 33 -16.81 -17.97 -15.57
CA LYS A 33 -16.46 -17.43 -16.90
C LYS A 33 -16.63 -15.91 -16.92
N ASN A 34 -15.65 -15.18 -17.46
CA ASN A 34 -15.62 -13.71 -17.56
C ASN A 34 -15.57 -12.92 -16.24
N LEU A 35 -15.64 -13.58 -15.08
CA LEU A 35 -15.42 -12.95 -13.76
C LEU A 35 -14.10 -13.42 -13.11
N SER A 36 -13.57 -14.57 -13.54
CA SER A 36 -12.28 -15.07 -13.08
C SER A 36 -11.15 -14.54 -13.95
N PRO A 37 -9.94 -14.36 -13.38
CA PRO A 37 -8.72 -14.09 -14.14
C PRO A 37 -8.53 -15.09 -15.31
N ALA A 38 -8.07 -14.59 -16.45
CA ALA A 38 -7.66 -15.46 -17.56
C ALA A 38 -6.43 -16.28 -17.17
N LYS A 39 -6.07 -17.29 -17.98
CA LYS A 39 -4.84 -18.05 -17.76
C LYS A 39 -3.62 -17.12 -17.77
N GLY A 40 -2.71 -17.34 -16.84
CA GLY A 40 -1.45 -16.64 -16.74
C GLY A 40 -0.46 -17.09 -17.80
N LEU A 41 0.53 -16.25 -18.06
CA LEU A 41 1.51 -16.42 -19.13
C LEU A 41 2.22 -17.78 -19.09
N PHE A 42 2.59 -18.27 -17.90
CA PHE A 42 3.33 -19.52 -17.77
C PHE A 42 2.45 -20.78 -17.77
N LEU A 43 1.12 -20.63 -17.70
CA LEU A 43 0.17 -21.74 -17.72
C LEU A 43 -0.55 -21.88 -19.07
N GLY A 44 0.07 -21.38 -20.14
CA GLY A 44 -0.46 -21.43 -21.50
C GLY A 44 -1.51 -20.37 -21.81
N GLY A 45 -1.59 -19.32 -21.00
CA GLY A 45 -2.31 -18.09 -21.34
C GLY A 45 -1.53 -17.23 -22.35
N GLY A 46 -2.21 -16.20 -22.85
CA GLY A 46 -1.59 -15.15 -23.67
C GLY A 46 -1.05 -13.98 -22.83
N LEU A 47 -0.68 -12.90 -23.49
CA LEU A 47 -0.19 -11.68 -22.82
C LEU A 47 -1.31 -10.87 -22.15
N ASP A 48 -2.56 -11.11 -22.51
CA ASP A 48 -3.71 -10.31 -22.04
C ASP A 48 -3.78 -10.24 -20.51
N GLN A 49 -3.54 -11.35 -19.82
CA GLN A 49 -3.62 -11.41 -18.36
C GLN A 49 -2.49 -10.63 -17.69
N ILE A 50 -1.24 -10.77 -18.13
CA ILE A 50 -0.11 -10.03 -17.56
C ILE A 50 -0.20 -8.53 -17.88
N ILE A 51 -0.66 -8.17 -19.07
CA ILE A 51 -0.90 -6.77 -19.45
C ILE A 51 -1.99 -6.16 -18.57
N ALA A 52 -3.09 -6.87 -18.32
CA ALA A 52 -4.15 -6.41 -17.41
C ALA A 52 -3.63 -6.13 -15.99
N GLN A 53 -2.76 -6.99 -15.45
CA GLN A 53 -2.16 -6.77 -14.12
C GLN A 53 -1.19 -5.58 -14.12
N LEU A 54 -0.36 -5.42 -15.16
CA LEU A 54 0.52 -4.26 -15.30
C LEU A 54 -0.26 -2.94 -15.38
N MET A 55 -1.35 -2.92 -16.16
CA MET A 55 -2.25 -1.76 -16.20
C MET A 55 -2.83 -1.47 -14.81
N GLY A 56 -3.29 -2.50 -14.09
CA GLY A 56 -3.79 -2.36 -12.73
C GLY A 56 -2.77 -1.73 -11.78
N ILE A 57 -1.52 -2.22 -11.79
CA ILE A 57 -0.43 -1.69 -10.96
C ILE A 57 -0.20 -0.21 -11.28
N VAL A 58 -0.08 0.16 -12.55
CA VAL A 58 0.18 1.55 -12.95
C VAL A 58 -1.01 2.45 -12.64
N SER A 59 -2.24 2.02 -12.94
CA SER A 59 -3.44 2.80 -12.67
C SER A 59 -3.62 3.09 -11.18
N VAL A 60 -3.49 2.07 -10.33
CA VAL A 60 -3.59 2.23 -8.87
C VAL A 60 -2.42 3.06 -8.34
N GLY A 61 -1.20 2.82 -8.82
CA GLY A 61 -0.02 3.59 -8.41
C GLY A 61 -0.15 5.08 -8.71
N ILE A 62 -0.54 5.43 -9.95
CA ILE A 62 -0.76 6.83 -10.36
C ILE A 62 -1.87 7.45 -9.52
N PHE A 63 -3.02 6.78 -9.38
CA PHE A 63 -4.12 7.28 -8.58
C PHE A 63 -3.69 7.55 -7.14
N THR A 64 -3.02 6.59 -6.50
CA THR A 64 -2.65 6.68 -5.09
C THR A 64 -1.65 7.80 -4.85
N ILE A 65 -0.65 7.97 -5.72
CA ILE A 65 0.33 9.06 -5.62
C ILE A 65 -0.37 10.42 -5.78
N ILE A 66 -1.14 10.61 -6.86
CA ILE A 66 -1.79 11.89 -7.15
C ILE A 66 -2.79 12.24 -6.05
N PHE A 67 -3.65 11.30 -5.68
CA PHE A 67 -4.68 11.52 -4.68
C PHE A 67 -4.07 11.83 -3.32
N SER A 68 -3.05 11.07 -2.88
CA SER A 68 -2.38 11.32 -1.61
C SER A 68 -1.68 12.67 -1.62
N LEU A 69 -0.97 13.03 -2.69
CA LEU A 69 -0.33 14.34 -2.81
C LEU A 69 -1.33 15.49 -2.70
N ILE A 70 -2.47 15.39 -3.38
CA ILE A 70 -3.53 16.40 -3.30
C ILE A 70 -4.09 16.46 -1.87
N ALA A 71 -4.39 15.31 -1.26
CA ALA A 71 -4.95 15.27 0.08
C ALA A 71 -4.00 15.90 1.11
N TRP A 72 -2.73 15.49 1.11
CA TRP A 72 -1.72 16.06 2.00
C TRP A 72 -1.48 17.54 1.75
N PHE A 73 -1.44 17.97 0.49
CA PHE A 73 -1.29 19.37 0.14
C PHE A 73 -2.48 20.21 0.65
N VAL A 74 -3.72 19.74 0.49
CA VAL A 74 -4.90 20.44 1.00
C VAL A 74 -4.87 20.56 2.52
N ILE A 75 -4.47 19.49 3.23
CA ILE A 75 -4.33 19.53 4.69
C ILE A 75 -3.28 20.56 5.08
N ALA A 76 -2.12 20.55 4.43
CA ALA A 76 -1.02 21.49 4.67
C ALA A 76 -1.39 22.96 4.46
N LEU A 77 -2.42 23.26 3.67
CA LEU A 77 -2.96 24.63 3.52
C LEU A 77 -3.84 25.07 4.70
N THR A 78 -4.31 24.12 5.51
CA THR A 78 -5.26 24.38 6.60
C THR A 78 -4.61 24.24 7.98
N ILE A 79 -3.77 23.22 8.16
CA ILE A 79 -3.05 22.91 9.39
C ILE A 79 -1.67 22.36 9.04
N ASP A 80 -0.69 22.57 9.91
CA ASP A 80 0.64 22.01 9.70
C ASP A 80 0.61 20.48 9.80
N LEU A 81 1.32 19.81 8.89
CA LEU A 81 1.41 18.34 8.84
C LEU A 81 2.40 17.75 9.85
N ARG A 82 3.27 18.59 10.41
CA ARG A 82 4.26 18.21 11.42
C ARG A 82 4.26 19.29 12.51
N VAL A 83 4.52 18.86 13.73
CA VAL A 83 4.76 19.77 14.86
C VAL A 83 6.03 20.60 14.64
N SER A 84 6.24 21.61 15.48
CA SER A 84 7.48 22.39 15.44
C SER A 84 8.70 21.50 15.71
N GLU A 85 9.87 21.92 15.22
CA GLU A 85 11.13 21.18 15.46
C GLU A 85 11.44 21.04 16.96
N GLU A 86 11.11 22.06 17.76
CA GLU A 86 11.26 22.03 19.22
C GLU A 86 10.38 20.95 19.86
N GLU A 87 9.09 20.90 19.50
CA GLU A 87 8.16 19.85 19.98
C GLU A 87 8.52 18.46 19.44
N GLU A 88 9.07 18.36 18.22
CA GLU A 88 9.53 17.10 17.65
C GLU A 88 10.74 16.54 18.44
N ILE A 89 11.62 17.42 18.92
CA ILE A 89 12.78 17.05 19.75
C ILE A 89 12.36 16.73 21.18
N GLU A 90 11.45 17.49 21.78
CA GLU A 90 10.94 17.26 23.13
C GLU A 90 10.11 15.97 23.23
N GLY A 91 9.43 15.61 22.14
CA GLY A 91 8.63 14.40 22.02
C GLY A 91 7.13 14.70 22.16
N LEU A 92 6.35 14.11 21.24
CA LEU A 92 4.89 14.33 21.12
C LEU A 92 4.08 13.85 22.34
N ASP A 93 4.65 12.98 23.18
CA ASP A 93 4.00 12.51 24.39
C ASP A 93 3.75 13.68 25.36
N LEU A 94 4.72 14.59 25.51
CA LEU A 94 4.59 15.73 26.41
C LEU A 94 3.75 16.86 25.81
N SER A 95 3.99 17.21 24.54
CA SER A 95 3.31 18.33 23.88
C SER A 95 1.86 18.04 23.51
N GLU A 96 1.53 16.83 23.04
CA GLU A 96 0.17 16.47 22.60
C GLU A 96 -0.63 15.70 23.66
N HIS A 97 0.03 14.92 24.52
CA HIS A 97 -0.64 14.04 25.49
C HIS A 97 -0.43 14.46 26.96
N GLY A 98 0.47 15.42 27.23
CA GLY A 98 0.71 15.96 28.57
C GLY A 98 1.31 14.95 29.57
N MET A 99 1.89 13.86 29.08
CA MET A 99 2.39 12.76 29.90
C MET A 99 3.56 12.07 29.21
N SER A 100 4.49 11.50 29.97
CA SER A 100 5.53 10.64 29.38
C SER A 100 4.96 9.24 29.14
N ALA A 101 5.23 8.62 27.98
CA ALA A 101 4.91 7.22 27.77
C ALA A 101 5.75 6.27 28.66
N TYR A 102 6.91 6.74 29.13
CA TYR A 102 7.82 5.99 29.99
C TYR A 102 8.24 6.82 31.20
N ASP A 103 8.00 6.31 32.40
CA ASP A 103 8.56 6.88 33.62
C ASP A 103 10.06 6.57 33.67
N ILE A 104 10.89 7.57 33.36
CA ILE A 104 12.34 7.54 33.60
C ILE A 104 12.61 7.92 35.06
N THR A 105 11.96 7.25 36.01
CA THR A 105 12.43 7.26 37.39
C THR A 105 13.53 6.21 37.52
N PRO A 106 14.75 6.55 37.96
CA PRO A 106 15.72 5.54 38.34
C PRO A 106 15.08 4.70 39.44
N GLU A 107 15.04 3.37 39.26
CA GLU A 107 14.86 2.47 40.41
C GLU A 107 16.07 2.70 41.33
N GLU A 108 15.82 3.21 42.54
CA GLU A 108 16.80 3.19 43.64
C GLU A 108 17.10 1.74 44.07
#